data_AF-A0A258PZK2-F1
#
_entry.id   AF-A0A258PZK2-F1
#
_cell.length_a   1.000
_cell.length_b   1.000
_cell.length_c   1.000
_cell.angle_alpha   90.00
_cell.angle_beta   90.00
_cell.angle_gamma   90.00
#
_symmetry.space_group_name_H-M   'P 1'
#
loop_
_entity.id
_entity.type
_entity.pdbx_description
1 polymer ?
#
loop_
_entity_poly.entity_id
_entity_poly.type
_entity_poly.pdbx_seq_one_letter_code
_entity_poly.pdbx_strand_id
1 'polypeptide(L)'
;MNPIANPFPTDIYTEPQNYSINTLENLGPLTRLAGIWEGQRGLDIKPKAEGPKKQVYTERIEMQPIDPQTNGPQLFYGLRYHLHITKPDQVKTYHDQVGYWLWEPATNLIVHTLTIPRGMITMATGKASAKAT
;
A
#
# COMPACT_ATOMS: atom_id res chain seq x y z
N MET A 1 -11.49 -28.97 27.52
CA MET A 1 -11.26 -28.42 26.17
C MET A 1 -11.81 -27.01 26.17
N ASN A 2 -10.96 -25.99 26.05
CA ASN A 2 -11.44 -24.62 25.87
C ASN A 2 -12.13 -24.56 24.50
N PRO A 3 -13.37 -24.06 24.40
CA PRO A 3 -13.99 -23.82 23.10
C PRO A 3 -13.07 -22.87 22.33
N ILE A 4 -12.72 -23.23 21.10
CA ILE A 4 -11.99 -22.36 20.19
C ILE A 4 -12.83 -21.09 20.08
N ALA A 5 -12.33 -19.98 20.62
CA ALA A 5 -12.97 -18.68 20.48
C ALA A 5 -13.22 -18.46 18.99
N ASN A 6 -14.45 -18.11 18.62
CA ASN A 6 -14.78 -17.82 17.23
C ASN A 6 -13.81 -16.72 16.72
N PRO A 7 -12.98 -16.99 15.70
CA PRO A 7 -12.01 -16.02 15.22
C PRO A 7 -12.66 -14.87 14.44
N PHE A 8 -13.99 -14.93 14.25
CA PHE A 8 -14.76 -13.93 13.53
C PHE A 8 -15.59 -13.05 14.46
N PRO A 9 -15.81 -11.78 14.07
CA PRO A 9 -16.78 -10.90 14.71
C PRO A 9 -18.17 -11.52 14.78
N THR A 10 -18.95 -11.13 15.78
CA THR A 10 -20.33 -11.59 15.97
C THR A 10 -21.29 -11.11 14.88
N ASP A 11 -20.95 -9.99 14.23
CA ASP A 11 -21.71 -9.39 13.14
C ASP A 11 -20.80 -8.52 12.24
N ILE A 12 -21.33 -8.06 11.11
CA ILE A 12 -20.60 -7.26 10.09
C ILE A 12 -20.87 -5.75 10.19
N TYR A 13 -21.69 -5.31 11.16
CA TYR A 13 -22.19 -3.94 11.29
C TYR A 13 -21.50 -3.15 12.41
N THR A 14 -21.05 -3.85 13.45
CA THR A 14 -20.42 -3.25 14.63
C THR A 14 -19.02 -2.76 14.28
N GLU A 15 -18.84 -1.45 14.25
CA GLU A 15 -17.55 -0.83 13.98
C GLU A 15 -16.69 -0.68 15.24
N PRO A 16 -15.35 -0.86 15.14
CA PRO A 16 -14.42 -0.57 16.23
C PRO A 16 -14.58 0.85 16.75
N GLN A 17 -14.57 1.02 18.06
CA GLN A 17 -14.66 2.32 18.75
C GLN A 17 -13.37 2.61 19.51
N ASN A 18 -13.14 3.90 19.83
CA ASN A 18 -12.01 4.35 20.65
C ASN A 18 -10.63 3.93 20.12
N TYR A 19 -10.48 3.76 18.80
CA TYR A 19 -9.17 3.57 18.19
C TYR A 19 -8.36 4.86 18.18
N SER A 20 -7.03 4.75 18.14
CA SER A 20 -6.16 5.93 18.08
C SER A 20 -6.25 6.58 16.70
N ILE A 21 -6.35 7.91 16.66
CA ILE A 21 -6.24 8.70 15.42
C ILE A 21 -4.79 9.01 15.05
N ASN A 22 -3.82 8.66 15.90
CA ASN A 22 -2.41 8.82 15.59
C ASN A 22 -1.96 7.69 14.64
N THR A 23 -2.27 7.85 13.35
CA THR A 23 -1.99 6.83 12.34
C THR A 23 -0.52 6.46 12.32
N LEU A 24 0.41 7.42 12.39
CA LEU A 24 1.84 7.16 12.25
C LEU A 24 2.37 6.19 13.32
N GLU A 25 1.84 6.25 14.55
CA GLU A 25 2.17 5.30 15.62
C GLU A 25 1.55 3.90 15.44
N ASN A 26 0.52 3.78 14.61
CA ASN A 26 -0.30 2.57 14.46
C ASN A 26 -0.18 1.89 13.08
N LEU A 27 0.72 2.37 12.21
CA LEU A 27 0.97 1.81 10.87
C LEU A 27 1.63 0.42 10.89
N GLY A 28 2.10 -0.06 12.05
CA GLY A 28 2.76 -1.36 12.20
C GLY A 28 3.92 -1.52 11.20
N PRO A 29 3.91 -2.55 10.33
CA PRO A 29 4.99 -2.79 9.37
C PRO A 29 5.13 -1.68 8.31
N LEU A 30 4.10 -0.85 8.11
CA LEU A 30 4.10 0.22 7.11
C LEU A 30 4.76 1.51 7.63
N THR A 31 5.06 1.61 8.92
CA THR A 31 5.55 2.85 9.58
C THR A 31 6.76 3.44 8.86
N ARG A 32 7.71 2.60 8.46
CA ARG A 32 8.94 3.04 7.79
C ARG A 32 8.76 3.45 6.34
N LEU A 33 7.60 3.18 5.73
CA LEU A 33 7.32 3.62 4.36
C LEU A 33 6.77 5.05 4.31
N ALA A 34 6.22 5.55 5.42
CA ALA A 34 5.68 6.91 5.51
C ALA A 34 6.74 7.95 5.14
N GLY A 35 6.44 8.82 4.19
CA GLY A 35 7.35 9.85 3.70
C GLY A 35 7.38 9.96 2.18
N ILE A 36 8.43 10.62 1.69
CA ILE A 36 8.66 10.88 0.27
C ILE A 36 10.01 10.25 -0.09
N TRP A 37 10.02 9.44 -1.14
CA TRP A 37 11.20 8.73 -1.60
C TRP A 37 11.45 9.02 -3.07
N GLU A 38 12.71 9.15 -3.44
CA GLU A 38 13.14 9.39 -4.81
C GLU A 38 14.35 8.52 -5.16
N GLY A 39 14.43 8.10 -6.43
CA GLY A 39 15.56 7.30 -6.89
C GLY A 39 15.61 7.13 -8.40
N GLN A 40 16.78 6.71 -8.90
CA GLN A 40 17.03 6.41 -10.31
C GLN A 40 17.62 5.00 -10.52
N ARG A 41 17.50 4.13 -9.51
CA ARG A 41 18.06 2.76 -9.58
C ARG A 41 17.19 1.80 -10.41
N GLY A 42 16.01 2.21 -10.82
CA GLY A 42 15.03 1.39 -11.52
C GLY A 42 15.37 1.16 -12.99
N LEU A 43 15.14 -0.07 -13.47
CA LEU A 43 15.31 -0.47 -14.86
C LEU A 43 14.08 -1.22 -15.38
N ASP A 44 13.40 -0.64 -16.36
CA ASP A 44 12.32 -1.29 -17.10
C ASP A 44 12.90 -2.20 -18.19
N ILE A 45 12.50 -3.47 -18.19
CA ILE A 45 12.85 -4.45 -19.23
C ILE A 45 11.55 -4.92 -19.88
N LYS A 46 11.28 -4.43 -21.09
CA LYS A 46 10.04 -4.71 -21.80
C LYS A 46 10.26 -5.49 -23.09
N PRO A 47 9.34 -6.39 -23.47
CA PRO A 47 9.43 -7.12 -24.72
C PRO A 47 9.29 -6.18 -25.93
N LYS A 48 10.06 -6.46 -26.98
CA LYS A 48 9.89 -5.93 -28.34
C LYS A 48 10.18 -7.06 -29.34
N ALA A 49 9.71 -6.90 -30.57
CA ALA A 49 9.87 -7.90 -31.62
C ALA A 49 11.35 -8.22 -31.89
N GLU A 50 12.22 -7.20 -31.79
CA GLU A 50 13.67 -7.32 -32.02
C GLU A 50 14.43 -7.77 -30.76
N GLY A 51 13.72 -8.11 -29.68
CA GLY A 51 14.29 -8.48 -28.38
C GLY A 51 13.98 -7.48 -27.25
N PRO A 52 14.31 -7.82 -26.00
CA PRO A 52 13.98 -6.98 -24.84
C PRO A 52 14.69 -5.62 -24.89
N LYS A 53 13.95 -4.55 -24.61
CA LYS A 53 14.52 -3.20 -24.46
C LYS A 53 14.60 -2.83 -22.99
N LYS A 54 15.74 -2.23 -22.62
CA LYS A 54 16.05 -1.72 -21.29
C LYS A 54 15.84 -0.21 -21.24
N GLN A 55 15.24 0.32 -20.17
CA GLN A 55 15.00 1.75 -19.97
C GLN A 55 15.19 2.10 -18.49
N VAL A 56 16.19 2.93 -18.18
CA VAL A 56 16.33 3.53 -16.84
C VAL A 56 15.20 4.52 -16.60
N TYR A 57 14.73 4.62 -15.36
CA TYR A 57 13.72 5.60 -14.96
C TYR A 57 14.06 6.26 -13.62
N THR A 58 13.56 7.48 -13.45
CA THR A 58 13.53 8.18 -12.16
C THR A 58 12.14 7.98 -11.57
N GLU A 59 12.07 7.59 -10.30
CA GLU A 59 10.83 7.43 -9.55
C GLU A 59 10.77 8.40 -8.37
N ARG A 60 9.58 8.91 -8.11
CA ARG A 60 9.20 9.60 -6.88
C ARG A 60 7.95 8.90 -6.34
N ILE A 61 8.00 8.47 -5.09
CA ILE A 61 6.85 7.90 -4.39
C ILE A 61 6.57 8.69 -3.11
N GLU A 62 5.33 9.12 -2.98
CA GLU A 62 4.81 9.78 -1.79
C GLU A 62 3.90 8.80 -1.06
N MET A 63 4.14 8.59 0.23
CA MET A 63 3.43 7.64 1.09
C MET A 63 2.94 8.42 2.32
N GLN A 64 1.71 8.93 2.24
CA GLN A 64 1.15 9.86 3.22
C GLN A 64 0.17 9.13 4.16
N PRO A 65 0.32 9.21 5.49
CA PRO A 65 -0.66 8.68 6.42
C PRO A 65 -2.07 9.19 6.13
N ILE A 66 -3.06 8.32 6.28
CA ILE A 66 -4.48 8.66 6.25
C ILE A 66 -5.12 8.41 7.62
N ASP A 67 -6.28 9.01 7.85
CA ASP A 67 -7.07 8.68 9.04
C ASP A 67 -7.44 7.19 9.03
N PRO A 68 -7.56 6.54 10.21
CA PRO A 68 -7.97 5.15 10.29
C PRO A 68 -9.33 4.93 9.62
N GLN A 69 -9.48 3.81 8.92
CA GLN A 69 -10.71 3.48 8.18
C GLN A 69 -11.36 2.24 8.80
N THR A 70 -12.65 2.35 9.14
CA THR A 70 -13.47 1.20 9.51
C THR A 70 -14.11 0.58 8.27
N ASN A 71 -14.26 -0.75 8.28
CA ASN A 71 -15.04 -1.49 7.29
C ASN A 71 -15.80 -2.59 8.02
N GLY A 72 -16.99 -2.22 8.51
CA GLY A 72 -17.67 -3.01 9.53
C GLY A 72 -16.72 -3.26 10.72
N PRO A 73 -16.51 -4.52 11.13
CA PRO A 73 -15.67 -4.85 12.29
C PRO A 73 -14.16 -4.68 12.06
N GLN A 74 -13.72 -4.40 10.84
CA GLN A 74 -12.30 -4.21 10.51
C GLN A 74 -11.85 -2.78 10.80
N LEU A 75 -10.58 -2.63 11.20
CA LEU A 75 -9.91 -1.34 11.34
C LEU A 75 -8.60 -1.34 10.56
N PHE A 76 -8.47 -0.39 9.64
CA PHE A 76 -7.27 -0.20 8.83
C PHE A 76 -6.56 1.09 9.19
N TYR A 77 -5.25 0.99 9.46
CA TYR A 77 -4.33 2.11 9.41
C TYR A 77 -3.60 2.09 8.07
N GLY A 78 -3.32 3.25 7.46
CA GLY A 78 -2.79 3.21 6.11
C GLY A 78 -2.05 4.44 5.61
N LEU A 79 -1.52 4.27 4.41
CA LEU A 79 -0.80 5.26 3.62
C LEU A 79 -1.52 5.41 2.27
N ARG A 80 -1.95 6.62 1.93
CA ARG A 80 -2.25 6.99 0.54
C ARG A 80 -0.93 7.12 -0.18
N TYR A 81 -0.80 6.47 -1.34
CA TYR A 81 0.41 6.61 -2.13
C TYR A 81 0.18 7.12 -3.54
N HIS A 82 1.19 7.84 -4.03
CA HIS A 82 1.33 8.27 -5.42
C HIS A 82 2.75 7.94 -5.89
N LEU A 83 2.86 7.11 -6.91
CA LEU A 83 4.10 6.79 -7.61
C LEU A 83 4.09 7.50 -8.97
N HIS A 84 5.07 8.38 -9.16
CA HIS A 84 5.29 9.09 -10.41
C HIS A 84 6.66 8.71 -10.98
N ILE A 85 6.70 8.30 -12.25
CA ILE A 85 7.92 7.86 -12.91
C ILE A 85 8.13 8.65 -14.19
N THR A 86 9.35 9.16 -14.38
CA THR A 86 9.83 9.79 -15.61
C THR A 86 11.06 9.05 -16.14
N LYS A 87 11.45 9.37 -17.37
CA LYS A 87 12.80 9.00 -17.86
C LYS A 87 13.81 10.03 -17.34
N PRO A 88 15.10 9.66 -17.18
CA PRO A 88 16.15 10.62 -16.85
C PRO A 88 16.08 11.84 -17.77
N ASP A 89 16.14 13.04 -17.17
CA ASP A 89 16.14 14.34 -17.86
C ASP A 89 14.92 14.62 -18.74
N GLN A 90 13.78 13.94 -18.46
CA GLN A 90 12.54 14.13 -19.20
C GLN A 90 11.41 14.55 -18.25
N VAL A 91 10.60 15.51 -18.69
CA VAL A 91 9.38 15.94 -17.99
C VAL A 91 8.20 15.02 -18.27
N LYS A 92 8.22 14.35 -19.43
CA LYS A 92 7.12 13.47 -19.85
C LYS A 92 6.99 12.28 -18.89
N THR A 93 5.81 12.15 -18.30
CA THR A 93 5.43 11.00 -17.48
C THR A 93 5.58 9.70 -18.26
N TYR A 94 6.28 8.75 -17.65
CA TYR A 94 6.49 7.40 -18.16
C TYR A 94 5.51 6.41 -17.54
N HIS A 95 5.26 6.54 -16.24
CA HIS A 95 4.27 5.77 -15.50
C HIS A 95 3.73 6.61 -14.35
N ASP A 96 2.47 6.38 -14.01
CA ASP A 96 1.76 7.04 -12.93
C ASP A 96 0.83 6.00 -12.28
N GLN A 97 0.81 5.97 -10.95
CA GLN A 97 0.02 5.00 -10.20
C GLN A 97 -0.31 5.55 -8.82
N VAL A 98 -1.56 5.36 -8.40
CA VAL A 98 -2.04 5.81 -7.08
C VAL A 98 -2.81 4.70 -6.37
N GLY A 99 -2.93 4.79 -5.04
CA GLY A 99 -3.77 3.88 -4.26
C GLY A 99 -3.46 3.93 -2.76
N TYR A 100 -3.65 2.81 -2.08
CA TYR A 100 -3.49 2.71 -0.63
C TYR A 100 -2.69 1.47 -0.22
N TRP A 101 -1.82 1.65 0.77
CA TRP A 101 -1.31 0.57 1.62
C TRP A 101 -2.06 0.60 2.94
N LEU A 102 -2.70 -0.51 3.30
CA LEU A 102 -3.51 -0.64 4.50
C LEU A 102 -2.99 -1.78 5.36
N TRP A 103 -3.05 -1.60 6.67
CA TRP A 103 -2.67 -2.55 7.69
C TRP A 103 -3.82 -2.74 8.68
N GLU A 104 -4.24 -3.99 8.87
CA GLU A 104 -5.21 -4.39 9.90
C GLU A 104 -4.50 -5.10 11.06
N PRO A 105 -4.38 -4.46 12.24
CA PRO A 105 -3.65 -5.04 13.37
C PRO A 105 -4.23 -6.36 13.89
N ALA A 106 -5.56 -6.52 13.84
CA ALA A 106 -6.24 -7.66 14.43
C ALA A 106 -5.91 -9.01 13.74
N THR A 107 -5.70 -8.98 12.43
CA THR A 107 -5.52 -10.20 11.61
C THR A 107 -4.13 -10.30 10.98
N ASN A 108 -3.32 -9.26 11.17
CA ASN A 108 -2.05 -9.04 10.50
C ASN A 108 -2.17 -8.90 8.97
N LEU A 109 -3.31 -8.45 8.46
CA LEU A 109 -3.54 -8.28 7.02
C LEU A 109 -2.91 -6.99 6.50
N ILE A 110 -2.19 -7.11 5.38
CA ILE A 110 -1.77 -6.00 4.54
C ILE A 110 -2.62 -6.02 3.27
N VAL A 111 -3.14 -4.86 2.87
CA VAL A 111 -3.82 -4.67 1.59
C VAL A 111 -3.11 -3.57 0.81
N HIS A 112 -2.74 -3.84 -0.44
CA HIS A 112 -2.26 -2.85 -1.39
C HIS A 112 -3.27 -2.72 -2.52
N THR A 113 -3.87 -1.55 -2.65
CA THR A 113 -4.74 -1.20 -3.77
C THR A 113 -3.99 -0.26 -4.70
N LEU A 114 -4.15 -0.44 -6.01
CA LEU A 114 -3.56 0.44 -7.00
C LEU A 114 -4.48 0.65 -8.21
N THR A 115 -4.39 1.84 -8.79
CA THR A 115 -4.91 2.13 -10.12
C THR A 115 -3.85 2.80 -10.97
N ILE A 116 -3.85 2.46 -12.25
CA ILE A 116 -2.95 3.00 -13.28
C ILE A 116 -3.86 3.64 -14.33
N PRO A 117 -3.54 4.83 -14.89
CA PRO A 117 -4.34 5.54 -15.90
C PRO A 117 -4.26 4.88 -17.29
N ARG A 118 -4.33 3.55 -17.31
CA ARG A 118 -4.40 2.65 -18.47
C ARG A 118 -5.61 1.72 -18.35
N GLY A 119 -6.60 2.08 -17.51
CA GLY A 119 -7.76 1.25 -17.22
C GLY A 119 -7.43 0.00 -16.41
N MET A 120 -6.38 0.03 -15.58
CA MET A 120 -5.98 -1.10 -14.75
C MET A 120 -6.18 -0.79 -13.27
N ILE A 121 -6.72 -1.76 -12.54
CA ILE A 121 -6.83 -1.76 -11.09
C ILE A 121 -6.34 -3.09 -10.54
N THR A 122 -5.75 -3.09 -9.35
CA THR A 122 -5.35 -4.33 -8.67
C THR A 122 -5.48 -4.16 -7.17
N MET A 123 -5.89 -5.24 -6.51
CA MET A 123 -5.80 -5.40 -5.06
C MET A 123 -4.92 -6.62 -4.79
N ALA A 124 -3.84 -6.41 -4.04
CA ALA A 124 -2.98 -7.47 -3.55
C ALA A 124 -3.07 -7.52 -2.02
N THR A 125 -3.02 -8.73 -1.46
CA THR A 125 -3.10 -8.92 -0.01
C THR A 125 -1.96 -9.81 0.48
N GLY A 126 -1.47 -9.55 1.68
CA GLY A 126 -0.46 -10.36 2.35
C GLY A 126 -0.59 -10.29 3.87
N LYS A 127 0.34 -10.92 4.58
CA LYS A 127 0.44 -10.78 6.03
C LYS A 127 1.87 -10.44 6.44
N ALA A 128 2.02 -9.62 7.46
CA ALA A 128 3.30 -9.34 8.12
C ALA A 128 3.07 -9.23 9.62
N SER A 129 4.09 -9.37 10.47
CA SER A 129 3.90 -9.04 11.89
C SER A 129 3.97 -7.53 12.10
N ALA A 130 3.37 -7.03 13.18
CA ALA A 130 3.41 -5.60 13.53
C ALA A 130 4.83 -5.02 13.67
N LYS A 131 5.84 -5.89 13.89
CA LYS A 131 7.26 -5.51 14.09
C LYS A 131 8.17 -5.93 12.92
N ALA A 132 7.62 -6.32 11.77
CA ALA A 132 8.44 -6.63 10.60
C ALA A 132 9.21 -5.39 10.12
N THR A 133 10.49 -5.56 9.76
CA THR A 133 11.40 -4.48 9.32
C THR A 133 12.13 -4.84 8.04
#